data_AF-A0AAJ7E9X2-F1
#
_entry.id   AF-A0AAJ7E9X2-F1
#
_cell.length_a   1.000
_cell.length_b   1.000
_cell.length_c   1.000
_cell.angle_alpha   90.00
_cell.angle_beta   90.00
_cell.angle_gamma   90.00
#
_symmetry.space_group_name_H-M   'P 1'
#
loop_
_entity.id
_entity.type
_entity.pdbx_description
1 polymer ?
#
loop_
_entity_poly.entity_id
_entity_poly.type
_entity_poly.pdbx_seq_one_letter_code
_entity_poly.pdbx_strand_id
1 'polypeptide(L)'
;MNKIILLLCALFYRQVLCGDVGPIGGFIRTNLIGHPVIHEEQSWIFDPDVAVRRSKQFIELNGDKGEKLIERLGLGIDGYDEERLKIQRARDEGHLGGLNAFLP
;
A
#
# COMPACT_ATOMS: atom_id res chain seq x y z
N MET A 1 -27.72 37.54 -11.53
CA MET A 1 -27.34 37.96 -10.16
C MET A 1 -27.94 37.10 -9.06
N ASN A 2 -29.26 36.82 -9.06
CA ASN A 2 -29.91 36.08 -7.95
C ASN A 2 -29.41 34.64 -7.71
N LYS A 3 -29.01 33.90 -8.76
CA LYS A 3 -28.56 32.50 -8.62
C LYS A 3 -27.25 32.37 -7.84
N ILE A 4 -26.32 33.32 -8.03
CA ILE A 4 -25.02 33.32 -7.34
C ILE A 4 -25.21 33.64 -5.85
N ILE A 5 -26.09 34.59 -5.54
CA ILE A 5 -26.41 34.97 -4.16
C ILE A 5 -27.08 33.81 -3.42
N LEU A 6 -28.02 33.11 -4.05
CA LEU A 6 -28.66 31.91 -3.49
C LEU A 6 -27.64 30.78 -3.22
N LEU A 7 -26.69 30.57 -4.13
CA LEU A 7 -25.60 29.60 -3.97
C LEU A 7 -24.68 29.94 -2.80
N LEU A 8 -24.32 31.22 -2.67
CA LEU A 8 -23.51 31.71 -1.55
C LEU A 8 -24.26 31.55 -0.22
N CYS A 9 -25.54 31.93 -0.14
CA CYS A 9 -26.35 31.72 1.05
C CYS A 9 -26.48 30.23 1.42
N ALA A 10 -26.63 29.33 0.45
CA ALA A 10 -26.69 27.89 0.69
C ALA A 10 -25.35 27.32 1.21
N LEU A 11 -24.22 27.81 0.71
CA LEU A 11 -22.88 27.44 1.18
C LEU A 11 -22.63 27.94 2.61
N PHE A 12 -23.03 29.17 2.93
CA PHE A 12 -22.95 29.71 4.29
C PHE A 12 -23.87 28.97 5.26
N TYR A 13 -25.09 28.60 4.84
CA TYR A 13 -25.99 27.79 5.67
C TYR A 13 -25.41 26.41 5.98
N ARG A 14 -24.78 25.78 4.98
CA ARG A 14 -24.09 24.48 5.16
C ARG A 14 -22.84 24.56 6.04
N GLN A 15 -22.22 25.74 6.20
CA GLN A 15 -21.14 25.91 7.18
C GLN A 15 -21.63 25.75 8.61
N VAL A 16 -22.78 26.37 8.93
CA VAL A 16 -23.32 26.46 10.30
C VAL A 16 -23.83 25.11 10.82
N LEU A 17 -24.26 24.22 9.93
CA LEU A 17 -24.76 22.88 10.25
C LEU A 17 -23.67 21.79 10.30
N CYS A 18 -22.44 22.12 9.94
CA CYS A 18 -21.34 21.18 9.95
C CYS A 18 -20.64 21.23 11.31
N GLY A 19 -20.34 20.06 11.89
CA GLY A 19 -19.64 19.94 13.18
C GLY A 19 -18.22 20.47 13.14
N ASP A 20 -17.21 19.59 13.18
CA ASP A 20 -15.82 20.01 13.39
C ASP A 20 -15.18 20.82 12.24
N VAL A 21 -15.59 20.61 10.98
CA VAL A 21 -15.05 21.35 9.82
C VAL A 21 -16.09 21.57 8.73
N GLY A 22 -16.52 22.84 8.56
CA GLY A 22 -17.44 23.23 7.48
C GLY A 22 -16.87 23.05 6.05
N PRO A 23 -17.68 23.18 5.00
CA PRO A 23 -17.28 22.91 3.61
C PRO A 23 -16.04 23.68 3.14
N ILE A 24 -15.89 24.94 3.56
CA ILE A 24 -14.71 25.75 3.20
C ILE A 24 -13.48 25.30 4.00
N GLY A 25 -13.65 25.00 5.30
CA GLY A 25 -12.57 24.49 6.14
C GLY A 25 -12.07 23.13 5.67
N GLY A 26 -12.97 22.22 5.31
CA GLY A 26 -12.64 20.92 4.71
C GLY A 26 -11.95 21.06 3.36
N PHE A 27 -12.41 21.97 2.50
CA PHE A 27 -11.77 22.26 1.22
C PHE A 27 -10.33 22.77 1.40
N ILE A 28 -10.11 23.76 2.28
CA ILE A 28 -8.77 24.30 2.55
C ILE A 28 -7.88 23.21 3.17
N ARG A 29 -8.36 22.47 4.18
CA ARG A 29 -7.57 21.43 4.85
C ARG A 29 -7.14 20.32 3.88
N THR A 30 -8.05 19.86 3.03
CA THR A 30 -7.76 18.78 2.07
C THR A 30 -6.75 19.22 1.01
N ASN A 31 -6.82 20.48 0.55
CA ASN A 31 -5.91 20.97 -0.48
C ASN A 31 -4.55 21.44 0.07
N LEU A 32 -4.52 21.97 1.30
CA LEU A 32 -3.30 22.51 1.90
C LEU A 32 -2.51 21.45 2.69
N ILE A 33 -3.20 20.58 3.42
CA ILE A 33 -2.60 19.60 4.35
C ILE A 33 -2.72 18.17 3.80
N GLY A 34 -3.60 17.94 2.81
CA GLY A 34 -3.97 16.60 2.35
C GLY A 34 -5.16 16.03 3.12
N HIS A 35 -5.80 14.99 2.58
CA HIS A 35 -6.85 14.29 3.31
C HIS A 35 -6.25 13.68 4.59
N PRO A 36 -6.86 13.84 5.77
CA PRO A 36 -6.38 13.19 6.96
C PRO A 36 -6.53 11.68 6.76
N VAL A 37 -5.43 11.01 6.40
CA VAL A 37 -5.35 9.55 6.42
C VAL A 37 -5.33 9.18 7.90
N ILE A 38 -6.52 8.91 8.44
CA ILE A 38 -6.67 8.34 9.78
C ILE A 38 -6.08 6.94 9.68
N HIS A 39 -4.88 6.77 10.22
CA HIS A 39 -4.28 5.45 10.32
C HIS A 39 -5.01 4.74 11.46
N GLU A 40 -5.71 3.66 11.14
CA GLU A 40 -6.33 2.82 12.17
C GLU A 40 -5.24 2.06 12.92
N GLU A 41 -5.34 2.03 14.25
CA GLU A 41 -4.47 1.19 15.06
C GLU A 41 -4.79 -0.28 14.77
N GLN A 42 -3.93 -0.93 14.00
CA GLN A 42 -4.05 -2.36 13.73
C GLN A 42 -3.24 -3.15 14.76
N SER A 43 -3.91 -4.05 15.48
CA SER A 43 -3.25 -5.03 16.33
C SER A 43 -3.16 -6.39 15.63
N TRP A 44 -2.04 -7.06 15.81
CA TRP A 44 -1.81 -8.41 15.29
C TRP A 44 -1.21 -9.29 16.38
N ILE A 45 -1.56 -10.57 16.36
CA ILE A 45 -0.95 -11.56 17.24
C ILE A 45 0.36 -11.98 16.57
N PHE A 46 1.46 -11.35 16.97
CA PHE A 46 2.79 -11.72 16.48
C PHE A 46 3.27 -12.97 17.21
N ASP A 47 3.42 -14.07 16.48
CA ASP A 47 4.01 -15.30 16.96
C ASP A 47 5.33 -15.56 16.22
N PRO A 48 6.49 -15.44 16.88
CA PRO A 48 7.78 -15.58 16.21
C PRO A 48 8.04 -17.01 15.70
N ASP A 49 7.38 -18.02 16.28
CA ASP A 49 7.61 -19.43 15.97
C ASP A 49 6.64 -19.95 14.91
N VAL A 50 5.67 -19.15 14.48
CA VAL A 50 4.66 -19.56 13.49
C VAL A 50 5.29 -20.02 12.18
N ALA A 51 6.39 -19.40 11.77
CA ALA A 51 7.11 -19.76 10.54
C ALA A 51 7.73 -21.15 10.65
N VAL A 52 8.34 -21.49 11.80
CA VAL A 52 8.95 -22.80 12.05
C VAL A 52 7.90 -23.91 12.08
N ARG A 53 6.72 -23.65 12.66
CA ARG A 53 5.64 -24.63 12.71
C ARG A 53 5.00 -24.86 11.33
N ARG A 54 4.80 -23.78 10.57
CA ARG A 54 4.20 -23.84 9.22
C ARG A 54 5.16 -24.35 8.16
N SER A 55 6.47 -24.27 8.35
CA SER A 55 7.44 -24.80 7.39
C SER A 55 7.27 -26.30 7.16
N LYS A 56 6.99 -27.07 8.22
CA LYS A 56 6.70 -28.51 8.12
C LYS A 56 5.48 -28.79 7.25
N GLN A 57 4.39 -28.08 7.49
CA GLN A 57 3.15 -28.19 6.71
C GLN A 57 3.36 -27.79 5.25
N PHE A 58 4.13 -26.74 5.03
CA PHE A 58 4.46 -26.27 3.69
C PHE A 58 5.27 -27.30 2.91
N ILE A 59 6.29 -27.90 3.55
CA ILE A 59 7.15 -28.92 2.94
C ILE A 59 6.36 -30.19 2.62
N GLU A 60 5.45 -30.60 3.51
CA GLU A 60 4.58 -31.74 3.27
C GLU A 60 3.66 -31.53 2.05
N LEU A 61 3.13 -30.31 1.89
CA LEU A 61 2.21 -29.98 0.79
C LEU A 61 2.92 -29.70 -0.55
N ASN A 62 4.07 -29.01 -0.53
CA ASN A 62 4.71 -28.45 -1.73
C ASN A 62 6.10 -29.03 -2.02
N GLY A 63 6.61 -29.90 -1.15
CA GLY A 63 7.97 -30.40 -1.18
C GLY A 63 8.98 -29.48 -0.48
N ASP A 64 10.21 -29.96 -0.38
CA ASP A 64 11.34 -29.30 0.29
C ASP A 64 11.91 -28.10 -0.49
N LYS A 65 11.52 -27.93 -1.76
CA LYS A 65 12.01 -26.87 -2.66
C LYS A 65 11.07 -25.67 -2.75
N GLY A 66 10.48 -25.28 -1.61
CA GLY A 66 9.56 -24.14 -1.52
C GLY A 66 10.11 -22.83 -2.05
N GLU A 67 11.38 -22.55 -1.78
CA GLU A 67 12.06 -21.35 -2.28
C GLU A 67 12.05 -21.29 -3.81
N LYS A 68 12.41 -22.39 -4.47
CA LYS A 68 12.36 -22.49 -5.94
C LYS A 68 10.93 -22.42 -6.48
N LEU A 69 9.96 -22.95 -5.73
CA LEU A 69 8.55 -22.85 -6.12
C LEU A 69 8.06 -21.41 -6.07
N ILE A 70 8.37 -20.68 -4.99
CA ILE A 70 8.01 -19.26 -4.82
C ILE A 70 8.69 -18.41 -5.90
N GLU A 71 9.98 -18.64 -6.17
CA GLU A 71 10.72 -17.97 -7.23
C GLU A 71 10.05 -18.19 -8.60
N ARG A 72 9.69 -19.44 -8.93
CA ARG A 72 9.00 -19.76 -10.19
C ARG A 72 7.61 -19.14 -10.27
N LEU A 73 6.85 -19.10 -9.18
CA LEU A 73 5.56 -18.43 -9.13
C LEU A 73 5.70 -16.92 -9.36
N GLY A 74 6.70 -16.29 -8.74
CA GLY A 74 7.01 -14.87 -8.94
C GLY A 74 7.49 -14.53 -10.35
N LEU A 75 8.16 -15.48 -11.01
CA LEU A 75 8.57 -15.37 -12.41
C LEU A 75 7.49 -15.76 -13.41
N GLY A 76 6.27 -16.12 -13.00
CA GLY A 76 5.14 -16.50 -13.85
C GLY A 76 5.25 -17.86 -14.55
N ILE A 77 4.10 -18.45 -14.90
CA ILE A 77 3.99 -19.84 -15.43
C ILE A 77 3.75 -19.93 -16.94
N ASP A 78 3.82 -18.80 -17.65
CA ASP A 78 3.54 -18.67 -19.09
C ASP A 78 4.74 -19.04 -20.00
N GLY A 79 5.89 -19.42 -19.42
CA GLY A 79 7.10 -19.82 -20.14
C GLY A 79 8.12 -18.70 -20.40
N TYR A 80 7.87 -17.47 -19.93
CA TYR A 80 8.79 -16.33 -20.05
C TYR A 80 9.59 -16.05 -18.76
N ASP A 81 9.82 -17.08 -17.94
CA ASP A 81 10.49 -16.99 -16.64
C ASP A 81 11.95 -16.55 -16.77
N GLU A 82 12.71 -17.10 -17.73
CA GLU A 82 14.11 -16.74 -17.95
C GLU A 82 14.31 -15.27 -18.34
N GLU A 83 13.44 -14.73 -19.20
CA GLU A 83 13.49 -13.33 -19.63
C GLU A 83 13.20 -12.39 -18.46
N ARG A 84 12.15 -12.70 -17.68
CA ARG A 84 11.81 -11.93 -16.47
C ARG A 84 12.91 -12.01 -15.42
N LEU A 85 13.55 -13.16 -15.24
CA LEU A 85 14.66 -13.34 -14.31
C LEU A 85 15.86 -12.48 -14.72
N LYS A 86 16.20 -12.42 -16.01
CA LYS A 86 17.26 -11.55 -16.52
C LYS A 86 16.96 -10.08 -16.24
N ILE A 87 15.73 -9.64 -16.49
CA ILE A 87 15.29 -8.26 -16.23
C ILE A 87 15.39 -7.93 -14.73
N GLN A 88 14.93 -8.84 -13.86
CA GLN A 88 15.02 -8.67 -12.41
C GLN A 88 16.46 -8.58 -11.94
N ARG A 89 17.36 -9.46 -12.44
CA ARG A 89 18.79 -9.41 -12.10
C ARG A 89 19.45 -8.10 -12.53
N ALA A 90 19.14 -7.60 -13.73
CA ALA A 90 19.67 -6.33 -14.21
C ALA A 90 19.16 -5.14 -13.38
N ARG A 91 17.89 -5.20 -12.93
CA ARG A 91 17.33 -4.20 -11.99
C ARG A 91 18.00 -4.28 -10.62
N ASP A 92 18.24 -5.48 -10.12
CA ASP A 92 18.75 -5.71 -8.76
C ASP A 92 20.28 -5.58 -8.67
N GLU A 93 20.97 -5.44 -9.80
CA GLU A 93 22.40 -5.16 -9.86
C GLU A 93 22.71 -3.86 -9.09
N GLY A 94 23.47 -3.97 -8.01
CA GLY A 94 23.80 -2.85 -7.11
C GLY A 94 22.73 -2.51 -6.06
N HIS A 95 21.60 -3.22 -6.00
CA HIS A 95 20.48 -2.97 -5.08
C HIS A 95 20.32 -4.19 -4.14
N LEU A 96 20.91 -4.15 -2.95
CA LEU A 96 20.84 -5.25 -1.98
C LEU A 96 19.43 -5.32 -1.37
N GLY A 97 18.58 -6.22 -1.88
CA GLY A 97 17.24 -6.45 -1.32
C GLY A 97 16.32 -5.22 -1.37
N GLY A 98 16.50 -4.36 -2.38
CA GLY A 98 15.74 -3.11 -2.52
C GLY A 98 16.28 -1.93 -1.71
N LEU A 99 17.38 -2.10 -0.99
CA LEU A 99 18.13 -1.00 -0.38
C LEU A 99 19.24 -0.56 -1.33
N ASN A 100 19.20 0.71 -1.72
CA ASN A 100 20.32 1.36 -2.38
C ASN A 100 21.42 1.52 -1.34
N ALA A 101 22.37 0.58 -1.30
CA ALA A 101 23.45 0.58 -0.31
C ALA A 101 24.29 1.89 -0.31
N PHE A 102 24.12 2.73 -1.33
CA PHE A 102 24.89 3.96 -1.55
C PHE A 102 24.05 5.23 -1.78
N LEU A 103 22.72 5.21 -1.53
CA LEU A 103 21.93 6.44 -1.54
C LEU A 103 21.55 6.83 -0.09
N PRO A 104 21.72 8.11 0.30
CA PRO A 104 21.36 8.60 1.63
C PRO A 104 19.85 8.54 1.90
#